data_AF-A0A9X4RV88-F1
#
_entry.id   AF-A0A9X4RV88-F1
#
_cell.length_a   1.000
_cell.length_b   1.000
_cell.length_c   1.000
_cell.angle_alpha   90.00
_cell.angle_beta   90.00
_cell.angle_gamma   90.00
#
_symmetry.space_group_name_H-M   'P 1'
#
loop_
_entity.id
_entity.type
_entity.pdbx_description
1 polymer ?
#
loop_
_entity_poly.entity_id
_entity_poly.type
_entity_poly.pdbx_seq_one_letter_code
_entity_poly.pdbx_strand_id
1 'polypeptide(L)'
;MLHHVEIYVSNLETSRAFYDFLLTKLGYSLYQEWEEGLSYKKAEQYLVFVQTPEDFLEAGYHRCRIGLNHLAFHAGTPDDVDQWRKEFLTRRVKLLYDDRYPHAGGPDHYALYLEDPDGIKIELVGEAR
;
A
#
# COMPACT_ATOMS: atom_id res chain seq x y z
N MET A 1 -4.98 15.95 -11.58
CA MET A 1 -3.81 15.24 -11.02
C MET A 1 -3.95 15.30 -9.51
N LEU A 2 -3.82 14.16 -8.82
CA LEU A 2 -3.88 14.14 -7.37
C LEU A 2 -2.58 14.75 -6.82
N HIS A 3 -2.67 15.70 -5.89
CA HIS A 3 -1.48 16.31 -5.32
C HIS A 3 -0.84 15.38 -4.29
N HIS A 4 -1.57 15.00 -3.24
CA HIS A 4 -1.10 14.09 -2.23
C HIS A 4 -2.25 13.32 -1.59
N VAL A 5 -1.92 12.23 -0.89
CA VAL A 5 -2.80 11.51 0.03
C VAL A 5 -2.09 11.43 1.38
N GLU A 6 -2.78 11.79 2.45
CA GLU A 6 -2.31 11.63 3.82
C GLU A 6 -3.11 10.53 4.52
N ILE A 7 -2.40 9.64 5.20
CA ILE A 7 -2.96 8.47 5.88
C ILE A 7 -2.41 8.45 7.31
N TYR A 8 -3.33 8.43 8.27
CA TYR A 8 -2.99 8.12 9.66
C TYR A 8 -2.82 6.61 9.83
N VAL A 9 -1.72 6.22 10.48
CA VAL A 9 -1.34 4.83 10.73
C VAL A 9 -1.29 4.56 12.24
N SER A 10 -1.61 3.35 12.68
CA SER A 10 -1.63 3.02 14.11
C SER A 10 -0.24 2.92 14.71
N ASN A 11 0.75 2.50 13.92
CA ASN A 11 2.15 2.41 14.33
C ASN A 11 3.05 2.85 13.17
N LEU A 12 3.64 4.04 13.28
CA LEU A 12 4.43 4.65 12.22
C LEU A 12 5.67 3.84 11.84
N GLU A 13 6.35 3.22 12.81
CA GLU A 13 7.54 2.40 12.55
C GLU A 13 7.20 1.16 11.71
N THR A 14 6.12 0.46 12.06
CA THR A 14 5.65 -0.72 11.35
C THR A 14 5.17 -0.36 9.95
N SER A 15 4.41 0.72 9.82
CA SER A 15 3.92 1.21 8.52
C SER A 15 5.07 1.73 7.66
N ARG A 16 6.07 2.40 8.22
CA ARG A 16 7.31 2.77 7.52
C ARG A 16 7.99 1.55 6.94
N ALA A 17 8.21 0.48 7.72
CA ALA A 17 8.88 -0.72 7.22
C ALA A 17 8.15 -1.35 6.02
N PHE A 18 6.82 -1.30 6.01
CA PHE A 18 6.00 -1.77 4.89
C PHE A 18 6.09 -0.83 3.67
N TYR A 19 5.79 0.46 3.86
CA TYR A 19 5.71 1.43 2.78
C TYR A 19 7.07 1.80 2.20
N ASP A 20 8.16 1.73 2.98
CA ASP A 20 9.51 1.93 2.47
C ASP A 20 9.85 0.86 1.43
N PHE A 21 9.60 -0.41 1.74
CA PHE A 21 9.82 -1.50 0.79
C PHE A 21 8.94 -1.37 -0.46
N LEU A 22 7.64 -1.10 -0.28
CA LEU A 22 6.68 -1.00 -1.38
C LEU A 22 6.99 0.20 -2.29
N LEU A 23 7.10 1.40 -1.71
CA LEU A 23 7.13 2.64 -2.47
C LEU A 23 8.49 2.87 -3.13
N THR A 24 9.60 2.52 -2.47
CA THR A 24 10.94 2.63 -3.09
C THR A 24 11.05 1.77 -4.34
N LYS A 25 10.53 0.54 -4.29
CA LYS A 25 10.53 -0.37 -5.44
C LYS A 25 9.54 0.03 -6.53
N LEU A 26 8.47 0.76 -6.19
CA LEU A 26 7.61 1.45 -7.16
C LEU A 26 8.24 2.76 -7.71
N GLY A 27 9.45 3.13 -7.27
CA GLY A 27 10.20 4.29 -7.75
C GLY A 27 9.82 5.60 -7.07
N TYR A 28 9.19 5.56 -5.90
CA TYR A 28 9.11 6.71 -5.01
C TYR A 28 10.41 6.86 -4.23
N SER A 29 10.70 8.08 -3.78
CA SER A 29 11.79 8.36 -2.86
C SER A 29 11.24 8.99 -1.58
N LEU A 30 11.88 8.71 -0.44
CA LEU A 30 11.62 9.46 0.79
C LEU A 30 11.82 10.96 0.50
N TYR A 31 10.85 11.78 0.91
CA TYR A 31 10.83 13.21 0.64
C TYR A 31 11.00 14.05 1.90
N GLN A 32 10.15 13.83 2.91
CA GLN A 32 10.25 14.49 4.22
C GLN A 32 10.05 13.48 5.33
N GLU A 33 10.67 13.75 6.47
CA GLU A 33 10.58 12.95 7.69
C GLU A 33 10.61 13.89 8.89
N TRP A 34 9.72 13.63 9.86
CA TRP A 34 9.62 14.32 11.14
C TRP A 34 9.22 13.31 12.22
N GLU A 35 9.12 13.76 13.48
CA GLU A 35 8.91 12.88 14.63
C GLU A 35 7.65 12.00 14.49
N GLU A 36 6.54 12.58 14.04
CA GLU A 36 5.26 11.89 13.92
C GLU A 36 4.89 11.50 12.49
N GLY A 37 5.80 11.60 11.51
CA GLY A 37 5.43 11.26 10.15
C GLY A 37 6.53 11.30 9.11
N LEU A 38 6.19 10.80 7.92
CA LEU A 38 7.06 10.80 6.77
C LEU A 38 6.25 10.87 5.47
N SER A 39 6.92 11.28 4.39
CA SER A 39 6.32 11.32 3.06
C SER A 39 7.24 10.76 1.99
N TYR A 40 6.61 10.15 0.98
CA TYR A 40 7.26 9.62 -0.22
C TYR A 40 6.78 10.38 -1.45
N LYS A 41 7.70 10.68 -2.38
CA LYS A 41 7.42 11.44 -3.60
C LYS A 41 7.81 10.65 -4.85
N LYS A 42 6.96 10.70 -5.87
CA LYS A 42 7.26 10.28 -7.25
C LYS A 42 6.69 11.31 -8.22
N ALA A 43 7.57 11.92 -9.04
CA ALA A 43 7.23 13.11 -9.82
C ALA A 43 6.55 14.16 -8.91
N GLU A 44 5.35 14.65 -9.21
CA GLU A 44 4.65 15.67 -8.40
C GLU A 44 3.64 15.09 -7.39
N GLN A 45 3.63 13.77 -7.18
CA GLN A 45 2.66 13.08 -6.33
C GLN A 45 3.30 12.64 -5.01
N TYR A 46 2.58 12.84 -3.89
CA TYR A 46 3.05 12.49 -2.55
C TYR A 46 2.12 11.51 -1.84
N LEU A 47 2.70 10.61 -1.08
CA LEU A 47 2.01 9.83 -0.05
C LEU A 47 2.60 10.21 1.31
N VAL A 48 1.74 10.57 2.24
CA VAL A 48 2.12 11.02 3.59
C VAL A 48 1.55 10.04 4.60
N PHE A 49 2.38 9.61 5.55
CA PHE A 49 2.00 8.72 6.64
C PHE A 49 2.27 9.42 7.96
N VAL A 50 1.25 9.50 8.81
CA VAL A 50 1.30 10.21 10.10
C VAL A 50 0.89 9.26 11.21
N GLN A 51 1.62 9.28 12.33
CA GLN A 51 1.23 8.56 13.53
C GLN A 51 -0.13 9.05 14.01
N THR A 52 -1.09 8.14 14.18
CA THR A 52 -2.38 8.45 14.78
C THR A 52 -2.17 8.93 16.23
N PRO A 53 -2.70 10.11 16.63
CA PRO A 53 -2.62 10.55 18.01
C PRO A 53 -3.35 9.59 18.95
N GLU A 54 -2.89 9.49 20.20
CA GLU A 54 -3.38 8.51 21.17
C GLU A 54 -4.91 8.56 21.35
N ASP A 55 -5.47 9.76 21.42
CA ASP A 55 -6.92 10.00 21.57
C ASP A 55 -7.78 9.40 20.44
N PHE A 56 -7.20 9.09 19.28
CA PHE A 56 -7.90 8.55 18.12
C PHE A 56 -7.57 7.08 17.81
N LEU A 57 -6.60 6.48 18.51
CA LEU A 57 -6.18 5.10 18.24
C LEU A 57 -7.28 4.06 18.48
N GLU A 58 -8.11 4.26 19.53
CA GLU A 58 -9.17 3.30 19.89
C GLU A 58 -10.23 3.15 18.79
N ALA A 59 -10.51 4.21 18.04
CA ALA A 59 -11.48 4.16 16.93
C ALA A 59 -11.03 3.14 15.86
N GLY A 60 -9.72 3.04 15.64
CA GLY A 60 -9.07 2.11 14.72
C GLY A 60 -9.50 2.29 13.26
N TYR A 61 -8.93 1.45 12.39
CA TYR A 61 -9.29 1.38 10.98
C TYR A 61 -10.03 0.09 10.64
N HIS A 62 -11.03 0.20 9.77
CA HIS A 62 -11.59 -0.95 9.09
C HIS A 62 -12.06 -0.54 7.69
N ARG A 63 -11.48 -1.13 6.64
CA ARG A 63 -11.72 -0.74 5.23
C ARG A 63 -13.16 -0.75 4.73
N CYS A 64 -14.08 -1.39 5.47
CA CYS A 64 -15.52 -1.39 5.16
C CYS A 64 -16.30 -0.25 5.85
N ARG A 65 -15.66 0.58 6.68
CA ARG A 65 -16.25 1.81 7.22
C ARG A 65 -16.14 2.94 6.19
N ILE A 66 -16.90 4.01 6.38
CA ILE A 66 -16.82 5.22 5.55
C ILE A 66 -15.39 5.76 5.57
N GLY A 67 -14.80 6.01 4.40
CA GLY A 67 -13.42 6.48 4.25
C GLY A 67 -12.64 5.71 3.19
N LEU A 68 -11.32 5.62 3.36
CA LEU A 68 -10.43 4.93 2.44
C LEU A 68 -10.63 3.41 2.51
N ASN A 69 -10.81 2.76 1.36
CA ASN A 69 -10.87 1.29 1.27
C ASN A 69 -9.54 0.67 0.81
N HIS A 70 -8.94 1.22 -0.24
CA HIS A 70 -7.69 0.73 -0.82
C HIS A 70 -6.96 1.79 -1.63
N LEU A 71 -5.67 1.53 -1.88
CA LEU A 71 -4.86 2.20 -2.89
C LEU A 71 -4.39 1.18 -3.92
N ALA A 72 -4.42 1.54 -5.19
CA ALA A 72 -3.94 0.73 -6.29
C ALA A 72 -2.74 1.39 -6.97
N PHE A 73 -1.75 0.59 -7.36
CA PHE A 73 -0.55 1.03 -8.04
C PHE A 73 -0.30 0.19 -9.29
N HIS A 74 0.17 0.84 -10.36
CA HIS A 74 0.77 0.13 -11.48
C HIS A 74 2.09 -0.49 -11.02
N ALA A 75 2.19 -1.81 -11.13
CA ALA A 75 3.31 -2.59 -10.61
C ALA A 75 4.18 -3.20 -11.72
N GLY A 76 3.95 -2.80 -12.97
CA GLY A 76 4.69 -3.26 -14.14
C GLY A 76 3.90 -4.28 -14.93
N THR A 77 4.59 -5.31 -15.43
CA THR A 77 4.02 -6.42 -16.18
C THR A 77 3.41 -7.48 -15.25
N PRO A 78 2.61 -8.43 -15.77
CA PRO A 78 2.15 -9.59 -14.99
C PRO A 78 3.28 -10.35 -14.30
N ASP A 79 4.42 -10.53 -14.97
CA ASP A 79 5.61 -11.17 -14.39
C ASP A 79 6.17 -10.36 -13.20
N ASP A 80 6.13 -9.02 -13.28
CA ASP A 80 6.56 -8.16 -12.17
C ASP A 80 5.62 -8.33 -10.95
N VAL A 81 4.30 -8.46 -11.17
CA VAL A 81 3.31 -8.74 -10.11
C VAL A 81 3.54 -10.10 -9.46
N ASP A 82 3.90 -11.13 -10.23
CA ASP A 82 4.27 -12.43 -9.68
C ASP A 82 5.53 -12.37 -8.80
N GLN A 83 6.49 -11.51 -9.15
CA GLN A 83 7.68 -11.29 -8.32
C GLN A 83 7.32 -10.55 -7.02
N TRP A 84 6.46 -9.54 -7.09
CA TRP A 84 5.91 -8.88 -5.89
C TRP A 84 5.26 -9.88 -4.95
N ARG A 85 4.44 -10.79 -5.48
CA ARG A 85 3.75 -11.82 -4.69
C ARG A 85 4.74 -12.68 -3.89
N LYS A 86 5.82 -13.16 -4.52
CA LYS A 86 6.86 -13.97 -3.84
C LYS A 86 7.56 -13.20 -2.72
N GLU A 87 7.86 -11.92 -2.94
CA GLU A 87 8.54 -11.08 -1.95
C GLU A 87 7.63 -10.80 -0.75
N PHE A 88 6.35 -10.51 -0.98
CA PHE A 88 5.39 -10.31 0.10
C PHE A 88 5.12 -11.59 0.91
N LEU A 89 5.08 -12.76 0.28
CA LEU A 89 5.03 -14.05 1.00
C LEU A 89 6.26 -14.23 1.90
N THR A 90 7.46 -13.90 1.40
CA THR A 90 8.71 -14.00 2.17
C THR A 90 8.69 -13.06 3.38
N ARG A 91 8.11 -11.87 3.23
CA ARG A 91 7.90 -10.87 4.29
C ARG A 91 6.72 -11.18 5.19
N ARG A 92 5.98 -12.26 4.95
CA ARG A 92 4.76 -12.67 5.70
C ARG A 92 3.67 -11.61 5.71
N VAL A 93 3.61 -10.80 4.65
CA VAL A 93 2.50 -9.86 4.45
C VAL A 93 1.24 -10.63 4.10
N LYS A 94 0.10 -10.18 4.64
CA LYS A 94 -1.18 -10.84 4.43
C LYS A 94 -1.68 -10.58 3.01
N LEU A 95 -1.70 -11.63 2.20
CA LEU A 95 -2.30 -11.60 0.86
C LEU A 95 -3.80 -11.82 0.94
N LEU A 96 -4.54 -11.22 0.01
CA LEU A 96 -5.98 -11.33 -0.10
C LEU A 96 -6.36 -12.09 -1.37
N TYR A 97 -7.45 -12.87 -1.27
CA TYR A 97 -8.05 -13.55 -2.41
C TYR A 97 -7.12 -14.54 -3.12
N ASP A 98 -6.27 -15.25 -2.35
CA ASP A 98 -5.31 -16.21 -2.88
C ASP A 98 -5.96 -17.32 -3.74
N ASP A 99 -7.21 -17.67 -3.44
CA ASP A 99 -8.03 -18.61 -4.20
C ASP A 99 -8.38 -18.13 -5.62
N ARG A 100 -8.29 -16.81 -5.86
CA ARG A 100 -8.65 -16.16 -7.12
C ARG A 100 -7.49 -15.36 -7.73
N TYR A 101 -6.31 -15.36 -7.13
CA TYR A 101 -5.13 -14.72 -7.71
C TYR A 101 -4.80 -15.34 -9.09
N PRO A 102 -4.44 -14.54 -10.12
CA PRO A 102 -4.30 -13.08 -10.14
C PRO A 102 -5.55 -12.31 -10.57
N HIS A 103 -6.71 -12.97 -10.71
CA HIS A 103 -7.93 -12.45 -11.33
C HIS A 103 -9.07 -12.16 -10.34
N ALA A 104 -8.73 -11.80 -9.10
CA ALA A 104 -9.73 -11.50 -8.07
C ALA A 104 -10.58 -10.25 -8.39
N GLY A 105 -10.05 -9.33 -9.20
CA GLY A 105 -10.77 -8.14 -9.71
C GLY A 105 -11.57 -8.38 -11.00
N GLY A 106 -11.48 -9.58 -11.60
CA GLY A 106 -12.12 -9.91 -12.87
C GLY A 106 -11.19 -10.67 -13.83
N PRO A 107 -11.74 -11.34 -14.86
CA PRO A 107 -10.97 -12.20 -15.76
C PRO A 107 -9.88 -11.45 -16.55
N ASP A 108 -10.12 -10.19 -16.88
CA ASP A 108 -9.17 -9.35 -17.64
C ASP A 108 -8.29 -8.47 -16.73
N HIS A 109 -8.36 -8.67 -15.40
CA HIS A 109 -7.65 -7.86 -14.43
C HIS A 109 -6.58 -8.70 -13.74
N TYR A 110 -5.30 -8.42 -14.02
CA TYR A 110 -4.18 -9.12 -13.42
C TYR A 110 -3.65 -8.30 -12.24
N ALA A 111 -3.95 -8.70 -11.01
CA ALA A 111 -3.54 -7.94 -9.82
C ALA A 111 -3.26 -8.81 -8.60
N LEU A 112 -2.34 -8.31 -7.77
CA LEU A 112 -2.09 -8.78 -6.42
C LEU A 112 -2.81 -7.88 -5.42
N TYR A 113 -3.56 -8.49 -4.49
CA TYR A 113 -4.17 -7.80 -3.36
C TYR A 113 -3.51 -8.23 -2.07
N LEU A 114 -3.21 -7.28 -1.20
CA LEU A 114 -2.62 -7.51 0.12
C LEU A 114 -3.12 -6.48 1.14
N GLU A 115 -2.82 -6.68 2.41
CA GLU A 115 -3.07 -5.70 3.47
C GLU A 115 -1.75 -5.06 3.93
N ASP A 116 -1.78 -3.75 4.15
CA ASP A 116 -0.76 -3.07 4.94
C ASP A 116 -0.92 -3.42 6.45
N PRO A 117 -0.03 -2.93 7.33
CA PRO A 117 -0.11 -3.23 8.77
C PRO A 117 -1.40 -2.79 9.45
N ASP A 118 -2.07 -1.76 8.94
CA ASP A 118 -3.33 -1.23 9.45
C ASP A 118 -4.56 -1.92 8.83
N GLY A 119 -4.39 -2.80 7.84
CA GLY A 119 -5.46 -3.50 7.14
C GLY A 119 -6.03 -2.74 5.95
N ILE A 120 -5.39 -1.64 5.53
CA ILE A 120 -5.66 -0.95 4.26
C ILE A 120 -5.31 -1.92 3.14
N LYS A 121 -6.24 -2.12 2.22
CA LYS A 121 -5.98 -2.98 1.08
C LYS A 121 -5.06 -2.26 0.11
N ILE A 122 -3.98 -2.91 -0.30
CA ILE A 122 -3.09 -2.47 -1.37
C ILE A 122 -3.31 -3.38 -2.57
N GLU A 123 -3.42 -2.78 -3.74
CA GLU A 123 -3.59 -3.45 -5.01
C GLU A 123 -2.41 -3.12 -5.94
N LEU A 124 -1.78 -4.16 -6.49
CA LEU A 124 -0.69 -4.04 -7.45
C LEU A 124 -1.15 -4.61 -8.79
N VAL A 125 -1.37 -3.74 -9.75
CA VAL A 125 -1.92 -4.08 -11.06
C VAL A 125 -0.79 -4.29 -12.06
N GLY A 126 -0.86 -5.42 -12.76
CA GLY A 126 0.01 -5.74 -13.88
C GLY A 126 -0.69 -5.40 -15.20
N GLU A 127 0.00 -4.67 -16.07
CA GLU A 127 -0.50 -4.32 -17.40
C GLU A 127 0.35 -4.97 -18.48
N ALA A 128 -0.29 -5.42 -19.56
CA ALA A 128 0.43 -5.87 -20.74
C ALA A 128 1.19 -4.67 -21.35
N ARG A 129 2.42 -4.91 -21.77
CA ARG A 129 3.25 -3.90 -22.47
C ARG A 129 2.70 -3.56 -23.85
#